data_AF-A0A7Y5MRG9-F1
#
_entry.id   AF-A0A7Y5MRG9-F1
#
_cell.length_a   1.000
_cell.length_b   1.000
_cell.length_c   1.000
_cell.angle_alpha   90.00
_cell.angle_beta   90.00
_cell.angle_gamma   90.00
#
_symmetry.space_group_name_H-M   'P 1'
#
loop_
_entity.id
_entity.type
_entity.pdbx_description
1 polymer ?
#
loop_
_entity_poly.entity_id
_entity_poly.type
_entity_poly.pdbx_seq_one_letter_code
_entity_poly.pdbx_strand_id
1 'polypeptide(L)' 'SKIYRQYSGYPGGLKETTFDQLIRKHPERVIEKAVWGMLPKGPLGREQIKKLKVYAGPEHRHEAQKPVAHPI' A
#
# COMPACT_ATOMS: atom_id res chain seq x y z
N SER A 1 -1.15 -2.12 -19.45
CA SER A 1 -1.35 -1.14 -18.35
C SER A 1 -2.24 -1.73 -17.28
N LYS A 2 -1.85 -1.61 -16.00
CA LYS A 2 -2.60 -2.19 -14.87
C LYS A 2 -3.69 -1.24 -14.40
N ILE A 3 -4.89 -1.76 -14.15
CA ILE A 3 -6.04 -1.01 -13.63
C ILE A 3 -6.39 -1.53 -12.23
N TYR A 4 -6.50 -0.61 -11.27
CA TYR A 4 -6.97 -0.89 -9.91
C TYR A 4 -8.46 -0.58 -9.85
N ARG A 5 -9.26 -1.58 -9.47
CA ARG A 5 -10.70 -1.46 -9.26
C ARG A 5 -11.03 -1.45 -7.78
N GLN A 6 -11.95 -0.59 -7.38
CA GLN A 6 -12.50 -0.55 -6.03
C GLN A 6 -14.00 -0.28 -6.12
N TYR A 7 -14.79 -1.04 -5.37
CA TYR A 7 -16.24 -0.84 -5.29
C TYR A 7 -16.59 -0.28 -3.91
N SER A 8 -17.45 0.74 -3.88
CA SER A 8 -17.87 1.37 -2.62
C SER A 8 -19.02 0.66 -1.91
N GLY A 9 -19.74 -0.25 -2.58
CA GLY A 9 -20.93 -0.93 -2.05
C GLY A 9 -22.26 -0.41 -2.60
N TYR A 10 -22.28 0.78 -3.22
CA TYR A 10 -23.47 1.42 -3.76
C TYR A 10 -23.63 1.20 -5.27
N PRO A 11 -24.86 1.19 -5.83
CA PRO A 11 -25.07 1.16 -7.28
C PRO A 11 -24.29 2.29 -7.98
N GLY A 12 -23.53 1.94 -9.03
CA GLY A 12 -22.64 2.90 -9.72
C GLY A 12 -21.34 3.25 -8.96
N GLY A 13 -21.09 2.63 -7.82
CA GLY A 13 -19.94 2.91 -6.94
C GLY A 13 -18.61 2.30 -7.36
N LEU A 14 -18.47 1.86 -8.62
CA LEU A 14 -17.22 1.31 -9.13
C LEU A 14 -16.25 2.44 -9.48
N LYS A 15 -15.05 2.39 -8.90
CA LYS A 15 -13.95 3.32 -9.19
C LYS A 15 -12.81 2.54 -9.82
N GLU A 16 -12.32 3.05 -10.94
CA GLU A 16 -11.15 2.53 -11.64
C GLU A 16 -10.03 3.57 -11.59
N THR A 17 -8.79 3.11 -11.42
CA THR A 17 -7.61 3.99 -11.41
C THR A 17 -6.46 3.27 -12.09
N THR A 18 -5.81 3.93 -13.05
CA THR A 18 -4.64 3.34 -13.73
C THR A 18 -3.41 3.37 -12.83
N PHE A 19 -2.46 2.48 -13.10
CA PHE A 19 -1.17 2.47 -12.41
C PHE A 19 -0.46 3.83 -12.47
N ASP A 20 -0.39 4.45 -13.65
CA ASP A 20 0.25 5.76 -13.84
C ASP A 20 -0.40 6.87 -13.02
N GLN A 21 -1.73 6.86 -12.90
CA GLN A 21 -2.43 7.82 -12.05
C GLN A 21 -2.17 7.55 -10.57
N LEU A 22 -2.15 6.28 -10.17
CA LEU A 22 -1.94 5.89 -8.77
C LEU A 22 -0.53 6.24 -8.30
N ILE A 23 0.50 5.95 -9.12
CA ILE A 23 1.89 6.24 -8.75
C ILE A 23 2.19 7.74 -8.68
N ARG A 24 1.51 8.55 -9.49
CA ARG A 24 1.66 10.02 -9.45
C ARG A 24 0.99 10.65 -8.23
N LYS A 25 -0.17 10.13 -7.80
CA LYS A 25 -0.95 10.71 -6.69
C LYS A 25 -0.57 10.13 -5.33
N HIS A 26 -0.40 8.81 -5.27
CA HIS A 26 -0.20 8.02 -4.05
C HIS A 26 0.71 6.82 -4.33
N PRO A 27 2.00 7.05 -4.63
CA PRO A 27 2.96 5.98 -4.91
C PRO A 27 3.03 4.92 -3.79
N GLU A 28 2.83 5.32 -2.53
CA GLU A 28 2.82 4.45 -1.37
C GLU A 28 1.80 3.31 -1.48
N ARG A 29 0.62 3.60 -2.06
CA ARG A 29 -0.48 2.64 -2.17
C ARG A 29 -0.18 1.49 -3.13
N VAL A 30 0.72 1.70 -4.08
CA VAL A 30 1.11 0.65 -5.03
C VAL A 30 1.81 -0.48 -4.28
N ILE A 31 2.77 -0.13 -3.42
CA ILE A 31 3.54 -1.07 -2.62
C ILE A 31 2.66 -1.70 -1.53
N GLU A 32 1.87 -0.90 -0.82
CA GLU A 32 0.93 -1.41 0.20
C GLU A 32 -0.03 -2.46 -0.38
N LYS A 33 -0.60 -2.19 -1.56
CA LYS A 33 -1.50 -3.14 -2.24
C LYS A 33 -0.78 -4.42 -2.68
N ALA A 34 0.48 -4.31 -3.12
CA ALA A 34 1.27 -5.47 -3.49
C ALA A 34 1.55 -6.36 -2.27
N VAL A 35 2.03 -5.77 -1.17
CA VAL A 35 2.30 -6.51 0.08
C VAL A 35 1.02 -7.11 0.67
N TRP A 36 -0.09 -6.36 0.69
CA TRP A 36 -1.38 -6.91 1.11
C TRP A 36 -1.86 -8.10 0.27
N GLY A 37 -1.50 -8.12 -1.02
CA GLY A 37 -1.74 -9.25 -1.92
C GLY A 37 -0.98 -10.51 -1.51
N MET A 38 0.22 -10.36 -0.94
CA MET A 38 1.12 -11.45 -0.56
C MET A 38 0.87 -11.99 0.86
N LEU A 39 0.12 -11.26 1.70
CA LEU A 39 -0.19 -11.68 3.07
C LEU A 39 -1.37 -12.65 3.16
N PRO A 40 -1.39 -13.53 4.17
CA PRO A 40 -2.51 -14.45 4.41
C PRO A 40 -3.81 -13.66 4.66
N LYS A 41 -4.92 -14.14 4.09
CA LYS A 41 -6.23 -13.51 4.30
C LYS A 41 -6.76 -13.90 5.69
N GLY A 42 -6.95 -12.91 6.56
CA GLY A 42 -7.50 -13.14 7.90
C GLY A 42 -7.10 -12.06 8.91
N PRO A 43 -7.45 -12.24 10.20
CA PRO A 43 -7.08 -11.32 11.28
C PRO A 43 -5.57 -11.11 11.38
N LEU A 44 -4.79 -12.20 11.29
CA LEU A 44 -3.33 -12.15 11.36
C LEU A 44 -2.73 -11.29 10.23
N GLY A 45 -3.19 -11.46 8.98
CA GLY A 45 -2.72 -10.64 7.86
C GLY A 45 -3.05 -9.15 8.07
N ARG A 46 -4.22 -8.83 8.65
CA ARG A 46 -4.60 -7.46 9.01
C ARG A 46 -3.73 -6.86 10.11
N GLU A 47 -3.19 -7.69 11.00
CA GLU A 47 -2.22 -7.24 12.01
C GLU A 47 -0.82 -7.05 11.41
N GLN A 48 -0.38 -7.98 10.55
CA GLN A 48 0.92 -7.89 9.91
C GLN A 48 1.03 -6.66 9.00
N ILE A 49 0.02 -6.37 8.19
CA ILE A 49 0.06 -5.21 7.29
C ILE A 49 0.18 -3.87 8.03
N LYS A 50 -0.32 -3.76 9.27
CA LYS A 50 -0.21 -2.54 10.08
C LYS A 50 1.24 -2.21 10.47
N LYS A 51 2.13 -3.21 10.46
CA LYS A 51 3.56 -3.04 10.75
C LYS A 51 4.32 -2.42 9.57
N LEU A 52 3.80 -2.55 8.35
CA LEU A 52 4.38 -1.93 7.17
C LEU A 52 4.17 -0.40 7.21
N LYS A 53 5.24 0.34 6.89
CA LYS A 53 5.22 1.80 6.70
C LYS A 53 5.90 2.09 5.37
N VAL A 54 5.16 2.69 4.44
CA VAL A 54 5.65 3.06 3.12
C VAL A 54 5.69 4.57 3.02
N TYR A 55 6.82 5.11 2.58
CA TYR A 55 7.04 6.53 2.37
C TYR A 55 7.31 6.77 0.89
N ALA A 56 6.77 7.85 0.34
CA ALA A 56 6.96 8.21 -1.07
C ALA A 56 8.36 8.77 -1.36
N GLY A 57 8.98 9.38 -0.35
CA GLY A 57 10.31 9.98 -0.42
C GLY A 57 11.36 9.21 0.38
N PRO A 58 12.61 9.70 0.39
CA PRO A 58 13.72 9.05 1.09
C PRO A 58 13.64 9.18 2.61
N GLU A 59 12.80 10.08 3.13
CA GLU A 59 12.70 10.38 4.55
C GLU A 59 11.56 9.62 5.24
N HIS A 60 11.79 9.24 6.50
CA HIS A 60 10.78 8.61 7.35
C HIS A 60 10.74 9.30 8.73
N ARG A 61 9.58 9.26 9.40
CA ARG A 61 9.39 9.87 10.74
C ARG A 61 9.81 8.96 11.91
N HIS A 62 10.63 7.95 11.64
CA HIS A 62 10.96 6.86 12.58
C HIS A 62 12.36 6.97 13.21
N GLU A 63 12.85 8.19 13.44
CA GLU A 63 14.18 8.42 14.00
C GLU A 63 14.35 7.78 15.39
N ALA A 64 13.32 7.88 16.25
CA ALA A 64 13.35 7.31 17.60
C ALA A 64 13.49 5.79 17.63
N GLN A 65 13.07 5.10 16.57
CA GLN A 65 13.13 3.64 16.47
C GLN A 65 14.51 3.13 16.03
N LYS A 66 15.42 4.02 15.59
CA LYS A 66 16.77 3.69 15.10
C LYS A 66 16.78 2.50 14.12
N PRO A 67 16.02 2.59 13.00
CA PRO A 67 15.94 1.49 12.04
C PRO A 67 17.30 1.23 11.39
N VAL A 68 17.63 -0.05 11.21
CA VAL A 68 18.83 -0.48 10.48
C VAL A 68 18.43 -0.78 9.04
N ALA A 69 19.24 -0.31 8.08
CA ALA A 69 19.03 -0.62 6.68
C ALA A 69 19.12 -2.13 6.45
N HIS A 70 18.07 -2.71 5.83
CA HIS A 70 18.06 -4.13 5.50
C HIS A 70 18.76 -4.33 4.15
N PRO A 71 19.76 -5.23 4.05
CA PRO A 71 20.34 -5.58 2.76
C PRO A 71 19.30 -6.33 1.93
N ILE A 72 19.13 -5.93 0.67
CA ILE A 72 18.18 -6.56 -0.27
C ILE A 72 18.75 -7.83 -0.87
#